data_AF-A0A519U0H1-F1
#
_entry.id   AF-A0A519U0H1-F1
#
_cell.length_a   1.000
_cell.length_b   1.000
_cell.length_c   1.000
_cell.angle_alpha   90.00
_cell.angle_beta   90.00
_cell.angle_gamma   90.00
#
_symmetry.space_group_name_H-M   'P 1'
#
loop_
_entity.id
_entity.type
_entity.pdbx_description
1 polymer ?
#
loop_
_entity_poly.entity_id
_entity_poly.type
_entity_poly.pdbx_seq_one_letter_code
_entity_poly.pdbx_strand_id
1 'polypeptide(L)'
;MNRFQDFPKNGLLRKRFPSHKNVLFISGGVSIDIKIQQLGKFIAFTIPNVDIKAEFDAVKNYFANVLKTKNIDVMVNIDVFDNEVISKVAQSPDIDKINRELIENVKFEVLKDTRKKPNLDIDKNLFTMEEYIEAFTDSKLKSSIFFNDEQDFFENLLKVSNTKHYKHLRYLSSKHASGVMKLRFTHNPFSFFFLIQGDRHYHIVWETLNTAEATYIWSINKDSEVLKSTLIELEGIMNMIKSEGRTRYLAIEDDSFKRIFHDYTESAESFIKWKRELDSILAKTDRHIIKTD
;
A
#
# COMPACT_ATOMS: atom_id res chain seq x y z
N MET A 1 -10.15 -3.17 -54.78
CA MET A 1 -11.52 -2.59 -54.84
C MET A 1 -12.15 -2.75 -53.45
N ASN A 2 -11.83 -1.85 -52.51
CA ASN A 2 -12.40 -1.85 -51.16
C ASN A 2 -13.27 -0.60 -51.03
N ARG A 3 -14.57 -0.82 -50.77
CA ARG A 3 -15.56 0.23 -50.56
C ARG A 3 -15.26 0.92 -49.22
N PHE A 4 -14.64 2.10 -49.28
CA PHE A 4 -14.69 3.05 -48.19
C PHE A 4 -16.13 3.59 -48.14
N GLN A 5 -16.86 3.30 -47.07
CA GLN A 5 -18.14 3.94 -46.83
C GLN A 5 -17.88 5.41 -46.48
N ASP A 6 -18.37 6.30 -47.33
CA ASP A 6 -18.53 7.71 -47.05
C ASP A 6 -19.37 7.88 -45.78
N PHE A 7 -18.80 8.54 -44.77
CA PHE A 7 -19.54 8.94 -43.58
C PHE A 7 -20.39 10.18 -43.92
N PRO A 8 -21.65 10.26 -43.45
CA PRO A 8 -22.35 11.54 -43.43
C PRO A 8 -21.70 12.49 -42.41
N LYS A 9 -22.04 13.79 -42.50
CA LYS A 9 -21.53 14.90 -41.66
C LYS A 9 -21.61 14.69 -40.12
N ASN A 10 -22.29 13.62 -39.68
CA ASN A 10 -22.32 13.13 -38.30
C ASN A 10 -21.81 11.67 -38.30
N GLY A 11 -20.73 11.38 -37.57
CA GLY A 11 -20.08 10.07 -37.60
C GLY A 11 -19.97 9.40 -36.24
N LEU A 12 -20.49 8.18 -36.13
CA LEU A 12 -20.20 7.25 -35.03
C LEU A 12 -18.95 6.44 -35.40
N LEU A 13 -17.90 6.54 -34.59
CA LEU A 13 -16.68 5.76 -34.71
C LEU A 13 -16.49 4.89 -33.47
N ARG A 14 -16.32 3.58 -33.67
CA ARG A 14 -15.85 2.68 -32.61
C ARG A 14 -14.41 2.26 -32.89
N LYS A 15 -13.51 2.46 -31.93
CA LYS A 15 -12.10 2.06 -32.01
C LYS A 15 -11.65 1.37 -30.73
N ARG A 16 -10.64 0.51 -30.88
CA ARG A 16 -9.92 -0.12 -29.78
C ARG A 16 -8.57 0.52 -29.61
N PHE A 17 -8.19 0.79 -28.37
CA PHE A 17 -6.90 1.37 -28.03
C PHE A 17 -6.21 0.52 -26.98
N PRO A 18 -4.89 0.30 -27.07
CA PRO A 18 -4.15 -0.39 -26.00
C PRO A 18 -4.35 0.31 -24.66
N SER A 19 -4.70 -0.42 -23.60
CA SER A 19 -5.03 0.17 -22.28
C SER A 19 -3.87 0.88 -21.60
N HIS A 20 -2.63 0.55 -22.00
CA HIS A 20 -1.39 1.06 -21.44
C HIS A 20 -0.63 2.00 -22.40
N LYS A 21 -1.13 2.23 -23.63
CA LYS A 21 -0.50 3.12 -24.63
C LYS A 21 -1.55 3.95 -25.34
N ASN A 22 -1.27 5.23 -25.56
CA ASN A 22 -2.15 6.18 -26.27
C ASN A 22 -3.45 6.54 -25.50
N VAL A 23 -3.47 6.31 -24.20
CA VAL A 23 -4.58 6.63 -23.29
C VAL A 23 -3.97 7.39 -22.12
N LEU A 24 -4.46 8.59 -21.80
CA LEU A 24 -3.95 9.42 -20.71
C LEU A 24 -5.03 9.55 -19.63
N PHE A 25 -4.73 9.16 -18.40
CA PHE A 25 -5.61 9.37 -17.25
C PHE A 25 -5.49 10.82 -16.82
N ILE A 26 -6.62 11.51 -16.75
CA ILE A 26 -6.71 12.90 -16.33
C ILE A 26 -7.76 13.01 -15.22
N SER A 27 -7.74 14.09 -14.45
CA SER A 27 -8.75 14.28 -13.41
C SER A 27 -10.15 14.32 -14.01
N GLY A 28 -11.02 13.41 -13.57
CA GLY A 28 -12.38 13.28 -14.07
C GLY A 28 -12.53 12.50 -15.38
N GLY A 29 -11.50 11.77 -15.84
CA GLY A 29 -11.67 10.85 -16.96
C GLY A 29 -10.39 10.43 -17.68
N VAL A 30 -10.55 10.11 -18.96
CA VAL A 30 -9.47 9.62 -19.82
C VAL A 30 -9.42 10.41 -21.12
N SER A 31 -8.24 10.91 -21.49
CA SER A 31 -7.98 11.60 -22.75
C SER A 31 -7.38 10.65 -23.79
N ILE A 32 -7.85 10.77 -25.04
CA ILE A 32 -7.38 9.97 -26.17
C ILE A 32 -7.33 10.77 -27.46
N ASP A 33 -6.24 10.64 -28.21
CA ASP A 33 -6.08 11.31 -29.51
C ASP A 33 -6.46 10.36 -30.65
N ILE A 34 -7.41 10.80 -31.48
CA ILE A 34 -7.89 10.02 -32.63
C ILE A 34 -7.69 10.82 -33.91
N LYS A 35 -6.97 10.23 -34.87
CA LYS A 35 -6.89 10.77 -36.23
C LYS A 35 -8.24 10.65 -36.93
N ILE A 36 -8.83 11.79 -37.31
CA ILE A 36 -10.05 11.86 -38.11
C ILE A 36 -9.64 12.06 -39.56
N GLN A 37 -9.85 11.03 -40.39
CA GLN A 37 -9.34 11.00 -41.77
C GLN A 37 -9.86 12.15 -42.63
N GLN A 38 -11.14 12.51 -42.51
CA GLN A 38 -11.77 13.61 -43.25
C GLN A 38 -11.10 14.97 -42.98
N LEU A 39 -10.59 15.16 -41.76
CA LEU A 39 -9.97 16.41 -41.32
C LEU A 39 -8.45 16.38 -41.42
N GLY A 40 -7.85 15.22 -41.75
CA GLY A 40 -6.41 15.04 -41.80
C GLY A 40 -5.67 15.21 -40.46
N LYS A 41 -6.37 15.50 -39.35
CA LYS A 41 -5.78 15.88 -38.06
C LYS A 41 -6.18 14.94 -36.91
N PHE A 42 -5.39 14.96 -35.84
CA PHE A 42 -5.73 14.32 -34.58
C PHE A 42 -6.66 15.23 -33.77
N ILE A 43 -7.67 14.62 -33.16
CA ILE A 43 -8.59 15.29 -32.25
C ILE A 43 -8.53 14.56 -30.90
N ALA A 44 -8.31 15.33 -29.84
CA ALA A 44 -8.39 14.83 -28.48
C ALA A 44 -9.85 14.64 -28.07
N PHE A 45 -10.17 13.48 -27.51
CA PHE A 45 -11.47 13.16 -26.92
C PHE A 45 -11.30 12.86 -25.44
N THR A 46 -12.27 13.28 -24.64
CA THR A 46 -12.32 12.99 -23.21
C THR A 46 -13.48 12.05 -22.93
N ILE A 47 -13.18 10.91 -22.32
CA ILE A 47 -14.16 9.97 -21.78
C ILE A 47 -14.32 10.32 -20.30
N PRO A 48 -15.47 10.87 -19.88
CA PRO A 48 -15.66 11.32 -18.50
C PRO A 48 -15.78 10.13 -17.54
N ASN A 49 -15.10 10.22 -16.40
CA ASN A 49 -15.28 9.34 -15.24
C ASN A 49 -14.77 10.06 -13.98
N VAL A 50 -15.68 10.37 -13.06
CA VAL A 50 -15.40 11.18 -11.85
C VAL A 50 -14.50 10.50 -10.83
N ASP A 51 -14.41 9.17 -10.84
CA ASP A 51 -13.57 8.42 -9.90
C ASP A 51 -12.10 8.39 -10.37
N ILE A 52 -11.82 8.76 -11.63
CA ILE A 52 -10.46 8.77 -12.19
C ILE A 52 -9.71 10.03 -11.78
N LYS A 53 -8.48 9.82 -11.29
CA LYS A 53 -7.52 10.88 -10.98
C LYS A 53 -6.33 10.83 -11.94
N ALA A 54 -5.69 11.97 -12.18
CA ALA A 54 -4.53 12.07 -13.06
C ALA A 54 -3.35 11.22 -12.59
N GLU A 55 -3.19 11.01 -11.28
CA GLU A 55 -2.09 10.24 -10.69
C GLU A 55 -2.17 8.74 -11.05
N PHE A 56 -3.35 8.24 -11.42
CA PHE A 56 -3.53 6.85 -11.88
C PHE A 56 -2.81 6.58 -13.20
N ASP A 57 -2.37 7.62 -13.91
CA ASP A 57 -1.62 7.49 -15.15
C ASP A 57 -0.33 6.66 -14.97
N ALA A 58 0.33 6.81 -13.81
CA ALA A 58 1.56 6.10 -13.47
C ALA A 58 1.36 4.59 -13.23
N VAL A 59 0.11 4.14 -13.04
CA VAL A 59 -0.26 2.78 -12.59
C VAL A 59 -1.30 2.10 -13.49
N LYS A 60 -1.43 2.56 -14.74
CA LYS A 60 -2.39 1.99 -15.72
C LYS A 60 -2.26 0.48 -15.92
N ASN A 61 -1.06 -0.06 -15.73
CA ASN A 61 -0.81 -1.50 -15.80
C ASN A 61 -1.68 -2.27 -14.79
N TYR A 62 -1.81 -1.76 -13.55
CA TYR A 62 -2.67 -2.37 -12.54
C TYR A 62 -4.15 -2.31 -12.93
N PHE A 63 -4.61 -1.19 -13.48
CA PHE A 63 -5.98 -1.08 -14.01
C PHE A 63 -6.23 -2.07 -15.15
N ALA A 64 -5.29 -2.22 -16.08
CA ALA A 64 -5.40 -3.20 -17.17
C ALA A 64 -5.47 -4.65 -16.65
N ASN A 65 -4.71 -4.97 -15.61
CA ASN A 65 -4.73 -6.29 -14.96
C ASN A 65 -6.08 -6.57 -14.29
N VAL A 66 -6.60 -5.63 -13.50
CA VAL A 66 -7.88 -5.78 -12.79
C VAL A 66 -9.07 -5.80 -13.76
N LEU A 67 -9.07 -4.93 -14.78
CA LEU A 67 -10.07 -4.92 -15.85
C LEU A 67 -9.98 -6.17 -16.75
N LYS A 68 -8.90 -6.95 -16.65
CA LYS A 68 -8.60 -8.14 -17.48
C LYS A 68 -8.65 -7.84 -18.97
N THR A 69 -8.23 -6.64 -19.38
CA THR A 69 -8.20 -6.24 -20.79
C THR A 69 -6.92 -5.51 -21.15
N LYS A 70 -6.38 -5.86 -22.32
CA LYS A 70 -5.23 -5.18 -22.92
C LYS A 70 -5.64 -3.98 -23.78
N ASN A 71 -6.94 -3.82 -24.05
CA ASN A 71 -7.48 -2.75 -24.88
C ASN A 71 -8.74 -2.13 -24.25
N ILE A 72 -8.96 -0.85 -24.50
CA ILE A 72 -10.14 -0.09 -24.11
C ILE A 72 -10.99 0.12 -25.37
N ASP A 73 -12.26 -0.29 -25.32
CA ASP A 73 -13.25 -0.01 -26.35
C ASP A 73 -13.75 1.43 -26.20
N VAL A 74 -13.56 2.26 -27.24
CA VAL A 74 -14.00 3.66 -27.25
C VAL A 74 -15.01 3.89 -28.37
N MET A 75 -16.14 4.48 -28.02
CA MET A 75 -17.17 4.95 -28.94
C MET A 75 -17.13 6.47 -28.97
N VAL A 76 -17.06 7.03 -30.17
CA VAL A 76 -16.95 8.47 -30.39
C VAL A 76 -18.04 8.92 -31.33
N ASN A 77 -18.74 9.98 -30.94
CA ASN A 77 -19.61 10.76 -31.81
C ASN A 77 -18.95 12.11 -32.07
N ILE A 78 -18.86 12.49 -33.34
CA ILE A 78 -18.32 13.78 -33.76
C ILE A 78 -19.23 14.39 -34.82
N ASP A 79 -19.56 15.67 -34.64
CA ASP A 79 -20.27 16.47 -35.63
C ASP A 79 -19.30 17.46 -36.25
N VAL A 80 -19.22 17.44 -37.58
CA VAL A 80 -18.31 18.27 -38.36
C VAL A 80 -19.11 19.11 -39.35
N PHE A 81 -18.92 20.43 -39.29
CA PHE A 81 -19.52 21.38 -40.23
C PHE A 81 -18.43 22.28 -40.78
N ASP A 82 -18.38 22.41 -42.11
CA ASP A 82 -17.38 23.23 -42.82
C ASP A 82 -15.92 22.94 -42.42
N ASN A 83 -15.57 21.65 -42.29
CA ASN A 83 -14.27 21.17 -41.79
C ASN A 83 -13.91 21.59 -40.34
N GLU A 84 -14.87 22.13 -39.60
CA GLU A 84 -14.73 22.44 -38.17
C GLU A 84 -15.51 21.46 -37.30
N VAL A 85 -14.98 21.21 -36.11
CA VAL A 85 -15.58 20.29 -35.13
C VAL A 85 -16.58 21.08 -34.30
N ILE A 86 -17.87 20.80 -34.48
CA ILE A 86 -18.94 21.49 -33.76
C ILE A 86 -19.24 20.80 -32.43
N SER A 87 -19.18 19.46 -32.41
CA SER A 87 -19.44 18.67 -31.20
C SER A 87 -18.56 17.42 -31.20
N LYS A 88 -18.19 16.97 -30.00
CA LYS A 88 -17.48 15.69 -29.80
C LYS A 88 -17.86 15.07 -28.46
N VAL A 89 -18.18 13.78 -28.48
CA VAL A 89 -18.49 12.98 -27.28
C VAL A 89 -17.76 11.65 -27.40
N ALA A 90 -17.17 11.18 -26.31
CA ALA A 90 -16.56 9.86 -26.23
C ALA A 90 -17.06 9.11 -24.99
N GLN A 91 -17.26 7.81 -25.15
CA GLN A 91 -17.71 6.88 -24.11
C GLN A 91 -16.91 5.59 -24.19
N SER A 92 -16.77 4.89 -23.07
CA SER A 92 -16.13 3.59 -23.05
C SER A 92 -16.68 2.73 -21.92
N PRO A 93 -17.26 1.55 -22.24
CA PRO A 93 -17.74 0.62 -21.21
C PRO A 93 -16.60 0.07 -20.35
N ASP A 94 -15.35 0.17 -20.78
CA ASP A 94 -14.20 -0.25 -19.97
C ASP A 94 -13.76 0.85 -19.00
N ILE A 95 -13.84 2.11 -19.42
CA ILE A 95 -13.60 3.25 -18.52
C ILE A 95 -14.74 3.38 -17.50
N ASP A 96 -15.98 3.12 -17.88
CA ASP A 96 -17.15 3.18 -16.98
C ASP A 96 -17.06 2.16 -15.83
N LYS A 97 -16.30 1.06 -16.01
CA LYS A 97 -16.04 0.07 -14.94
C LYS A 97 -15.06 0.58 -13.88
N ILE A 98 -14.29 1.62 -14.18
CA ILE A 98 -13.34 2.20 -13.21
C ILE A 98 -14.15 3.01 -12.20
N ASN A 99 -14.67 2.30 -11.20
CA ASN A 99 -15.40 2.88 -10.08
C ASN A 99 -14.59 2.69 -8.79
N ARG A 100 -15.13 3.17 -7.66
CA ARG A 100 -14.51 3.01 -6.34
C ARG A 100 -14.15 1.56 -6.00
N GLU A 101 -15.01 0.60 -6.32
CA GLU A 101 -14.76 -0.82 -6.04
C GLU A 101 -13.58 -1.36 -6.87
N LEU A 102 -13.50 -1.01 -8.16
CA LEU A 102 -12.37 -1.39 -9.00
C LEU A 102 -11.08 -0.76 -8.52
N ILE A 103 -11.11 0.49 -8.07
CA ILE A 103 -9.95 1.18 -7.48
C ILE A 103 -9.47 0.43 -6.23
N GLU A 104 -10.36 -0.03 -5.35
CA GLU A 104 -9.98 -0.87 -4.20
C GLU A 104 -9.33 -2.19 -4.64
N ASN A 105 -9.85 -2.83 -5.70
CA ASN A 105 -9.22 -4.02 -6.28
C ASN A 105 -7.82 -3.75 -6.85
N VAL A 106 -7.61 -2.56 -7.45
CA VAL A 106 -6.29 -2.11 -7.89
C VAL A 106 -5.34 -1.93 -6.70
N LYS A 107 -5.79 -1.33 -5.60
CA LYS A 107 -4.99 -1.25 -4.35
C LYS A 107 -4.59 -2.64 -3.88
N PHE A 108 -5.51 -3.61 -3.91
CA PHE A 108 -5.21 -4.98 -3.52
C PHE A 108 -4.16 -5.66 -4.40
N GLU A 109 -4.21 -5.45 -5.72
CA GLU A 109 -3.18 -5.98 -6.63
C GLU A 109 -1.81 -5.35 -6.37
N VAL A 110 -1.74 -4.04 -6.11
CA VAL A 110 -0.50 -3.35 -5.70
C VAL A 110 0.06 -3.96 -4.42
N LEU A 111 -0.78 -4.18 -3.39
CA LEU A 111 -0.34 -4.79 -2.13
C LEU A 111 0.15 -6.23 -2.32
N LYS A 112 -0.42 -7.00 -3.25
CA LYS A 112 0.10 -8.34 -3.57
C LYS A 112 1.48 -8.27 -4.23
N ASP A 113 1.70 -7.29 -5.09
CA ASP A 113 3.01 -7.08 -5.71
C ASP A 113 4.09 -6.76 -4.69
N THR A 114 3.77 -6.03 -3.61
CA THR A 114 4.73 -5.76 -2.53
C THR A 114 5.23 -7.01 -1.79
N ARG A 115 4.63 -8.19 -2.02
CA ARG A 115 5.07 -9.48 -1.45
C ARG A 115 6.08 -10.21 -2.34
N LYS A 116 6.41 -9.67 -3.52
CA LYS A 116 7.45 -10.20 -4.41
C LYS A 116 8.84 -9.82 -3.87
N LYS A 117 9.89 -10.45 -4.39
CA LYS A 117 11.28 -10.11 -4.03
C LYS A 117 11.54 -8.61 -4.29
N PRO A 118 12.31 -7.93 -3.43
CA PRO A 118 12.61 -6.53 -3.62
C PRO A 118 13.38 -6.33 -4.94
N ASN A 119 13.15 -5.19 -5.57
CA ASN A 119 13.83 -4.81 -6.82
C ASN A 119 15.27 -4.31 -6.59
N LEU A 120 15.71 -4.24 -5.33
CA LEU A 120 17.02 -3.73 -4.92
C LEU A 120 17.69 -4.73 -3.97
N ASP A 121 19.03 -4.73 -3.97
CA ASP A 121 19.84 -5.41 -2.96
C ASP A 121 19.83 -4.53 -1.70
N ILE A 122 18.79 -4.68 -0.88
CA ILE A 122 18.53 -3.81 0.25
C ILE A 122 19.06 -4.44 1.54
N ASP A 123 20.10 -3.82 2.12
CA ASP A 123 20.61 -4.09 3.48
C ASP A 123 19.71 -3.49 4.58
N LYS A 124 18.69 -2.75 4.17
CA LYS A 124 17.62 -2.21 5.02
C LYS A 124 16.52 -3.27 5.28
N ASN A 125 16.02 -3.35 6.50
CA ASN A 125 14.95 -4.25 6.93
C ASN A 125 13.75 -3.52 7.52
N LEU A 126 13.93 -2.34 8.13
CA LEU A 126 12.85 -1.53 8.69
C LEU A 126 12.46 -0.41 7.74
N PHE A 127 11.33 -0.57 7.06
CA PHE A 127 10.82 0.39 6.08
C PHE A 127 9.70 1.24 6.66
N THR A 128 9.59 2.51 6.25
CA THR A 128 8.31 3.25 6.32
C THR A 128 7.35 2.72 5.24
N MET A 129 6.08 3.14 5.27
CA MET A 129 5.13 2.82 4.18
C MET A 129 5.67 3.25 2.82
N GLU A 130 6.17 4.49 2.73
CA GLU A 130 6.68 5.05 1.47
C GLU A 130 7.88 4.24 0.95
N GLU A 131 8.84 3.96 1.84
CA GLU A 131 10.04 3.19 1.50
C GLU A 131 9.69 1.74 1.12
N TYR A 132 8.70 1.14 1.78
CA TYR A 132 8.25 -0.22 1.48
C TYR A 132 7.61 -0.31 0.09
N ILE A 133 6.73 0.63 -0.26
CA ILE A 133 6.12 0.66 -1.60
C ILE A 133 7.19 0.90 -2.66
N GLU A 134 8.13 1.82 -2.43
CA GLU A 134 9.23 2.10 -3.36
C GLU A 134 10.15 0.89 -3.57
N ALA A 135 10.48 0.15 -2.50
CA ALA A 135 11.37 -1.00 -2.55
C ALA A 135 10.77 -2.24 -3.23
N PHE A 136 9.44 -2.44 -3.10
CA PHE A 136 8.78 -3.69 -3.46
C PHE A 136 7.74 -3.56 -4.59
N THR A 137 7.67 -2.41 -5.27
CA THR A 137 6.84 -2.23 -6.49
C THR A 137 7.67 -1.73 -7.66
N ASP A 138 7.22 -1.99 -8.90
CA ASP A 138 7.90 -1.51 -10.10
C ASP A 138 7.69 0.00 -10.30
N SER A 139 8.71 0.77 -9.89
CA SER A 139 9.08 2.17 -10.23
C SER A 139 7.99 3.26 -10.34
N LYS A 140 8.23 4.38 -9.64
CA LYS A 140 7.47 5.66 -9.62
C LYS A 140 6.08 5.64 -8.99
N LEU A 141 5.64 4.51 -8.43
CA LEU A 141 4.42 4.50 -7.64
C LEU A 141 4.63 5.25 -6.33
N LYS A 142 4.09 6.47 -6.24
CA LYS A 142 4.01 7.18 -4.96
C LYS A 142 2.93 6.53 -4.10
N SER A 143 3.24 6.23 -2.84
CA SER A 143 2.28 5.69 -1.87
C SER A 143 0.98 6.49 -1.80
N SER A 144 1.10 7.82 -1.91
CA SER A 144 -0.02 8.78 -1.89
C SER A 144 -1.04 8.61 -3.02
N ILE A 145 -0.72 7.84 -4.07
CA ILE A 145 -1.65 7.57 -5.17
C ILE A 145 -2.84 6.73 -4.67
N PHE A 146 -2.58 5.83 -3.72
CA PHE A 146 -3.57 4.86 -3.25
C PHE A 146 -3.89 4.98 -1.77
N PHE A 147 -2.94 5.44 -0.96
CA PHE A 147 -3.07 5.48 0.48
C PHE A 147 -2.98 6.91 0.99
N ASN A 148 -3.97 7.31 1.79
CA ASN A 148 -4.00 8.66 2.37
C ASN A 148 -2.93 8.82 3.45
N ASP A 149 -2.71 7.77 4.24
CA ASP A 149 -1.76 7.71 5.34
C ASP A 149 -1.35 6.25 5.63
N GLU A 150 -0.48 6.07 6.63
CA GLU A 150 0.02 4.77 7.08
C GLU A 150 -1.09 3.88 7.67
N GLN A 151 -2.14 4.48 8.24
CA GLN A 151 -3.27 3.74 8.80
C GLN A 151 -4.10 3.13 7.68
N ASP A 152 -4.43 3.89 6.63
CA ASP A 152 -5.15 3.40 5.45
C ASP A 152 -4.38 2.25 4.78
N PHE A 153 -3.05 2.39 4.64
CA PHE A 153 -2.21 1.30 4.14
C PHE A 153 -2.27 0.05 5.02
N PHE A 154 -2.08 0.23 6.33
CA PHE A 154 -2.13 -0.86 7.30
C PHE A 154 -3.49 -1.60 7.27
N GLU A 155 -4.59 -0.86 7.25
CA GLU A 155 -5.94 -1.42 7.19
C GLU A 155 -6.18 -2.24 5.93
N ASN A 156 -5.75 -1.73 4.78
CA ASN A 156 -5.89 -2.46 3.51
C ASN A 156 -4.96 -3.68 3.47
N LEU A 157 -3.77 -3.59 4.06
CA LEU A 157 -2.86 -4.72 4.20
C LEU A 157 -3.45 -5.83 5.08
N LEU A 158 -4.11 -5.47 6.19
CA LEU A 158 -4.80 -6.43 7.04
C LEU A 158 -5.94 -7.14 6.29
N LYS A 159 -6.74 -6.42 5.49
CA LYS A 159 -7.83 -7.00 4.68
C LYS A 159 -7.35 -8.06 3.69
N VAL A 160 -6.17 -7.88 3.09
CA VAL A 160 -5.58 -8.86 2.15
C VAL A 160 -4.75 -9.95 2.83
N SER A 161 -4.61 -9.88 4.15
CA SER A 161 -3.91 -10.88 4.93
C SER A 161 -4.91 -11.83 5.57
N ASN A 162 -4.64 -13.12 5.55
CA ASN A 162 -5.38 -14.09 6.36
C ASN A 162 -4.73 -14.21 7.75
N THR A 163 -4.48 -13.06 8.39
CA THR A 163 -3.69 -13.00 9.63
C THR A 163 -4.45 -13.54 10.83
N LYS A 164 -3.80 -14.45 11.58
CA LYS A 164 -4.29 -14.90 12.89
C LYS A 164 -4.17 -13.82 13.97
N HIS A 165 -3.36 -12.79 13.73
CA HIS A 165 -3.03 -11.75 14.70
C HIS A 165 -3.85 -10.47 14.51
N TYR A 166 -4.97 -10.54 13.77
CA TYR A 166 -5.80 -9.38 13.45
C TYR A 166 -6.12 -8.50 14.67
N LYS A 167 -6.60 -9.11 15.78
CA LYS A 167 -6.95 -8.39 17.00
C LYS A 167 -5.73 -7.72 17.67
N HIS A 168 -4.58 -8.38 17.63
CA HIS A 168 -3.31 -7.90 18.20
C HIS A 168 -2.82 -6.67 17.42
N LEU A 169 -2.71 -6.82 16.10
CA LEU A 169 -2.29 -5.76 15.18
C LEU A 169 -3.22 -4.55 15.24
N ARG A 170 -4.54 -4.75 15.28
CA ARG A 170 -5.52 -3.67 15.47
C ARG A 170 -5.32 -2.93 16.78
N TYR A 171 -5.10 -3.65 17.88
CA TYR A 171 -4.86 -3.02 19.17
C TYR A 171 -3.58 -2.18 19.16
N LEU A 172 -2.46 -2.75 18.67
CA LEU A 172 -1.17 -2.06 18.60
C LEU A 172 -1.24 -0.83 17.70
N SER A 173 -1.87 -0.94 16.53
CA SER A 173 -2.10 0.18 15.63
C SER A 173 -2.88 1.31 16.31
N SER A 174 -3.93 0.99 17.08
CA SER A 174 -4.69 2.01 17.84
C SER A 174 -3.89 2.70 18.94
N LYS A 175 -2.77 2.12 19.38
CA LYS A 175 -1.86 2.65 20.40
C LYS A 175 -0.61 3.29 19.82
N HIS A 176 -0.43 3.23 18.50
CA HIS A 176 0.78 3.68 17.86
C HIS A 176 0.92 5.20 17.92
N ALA A 177 2.04 5.67 18.47
CA ALA A 177 2.40 7.07 18.53
C ALA A 177 2.96 7.59 17.19
N SER A 178 2.10 7.64 16.16
CA SER A 178 2.46 8.04 14.79
C SER A 178 3.02 9.46 14.68
N GLY A 179 2.65 10.36 15.61
CA GLY A 179 3.21 11.71 15.72
C GLY A 179 4.67 11.76 16.19
N VAL A 180 5.20 10.65 16.73
CA VAL A 180 6.59 10.53 17.21
C VAL A 180 7.42 9.66 16.25
N MET A 181 6.90 8.51 15.87
CA MET A 181 7.56 7.58 14.96
C MET A 181 6.54 7.07 13.96
N LYS A 182 6.83 7.25 12.67
CA LYS A 182 6.13 6.59 11.57
C LYS A 182 6.14 5.07 11.75
N LEU A 183 5.06 4.39 11.35
CA LEU A 183 4.97 2.93 11.41
C LEU A 183 6.10 2.29 10.58
N ARG A 184 6.66 1.20 11.09
CA ARG A 184 7.78 0.48 10.49
C ARG A 184 7.40 -0.95 10.16
N PHE A 185 7.92 -1.46 9.05
CA PHE A 185 7.60 -2.79 8.53
C PHE A 185 8.87 -3.55 8.14
N THR A 186 8.85 -4.88 8.30
CA THR A 186 9.83 -5.78 7.67
C THR A 186 9.12 -6.66 6.66
N HIS A 187 9.83 -7.08 5.61
CA HIS A 187 9.26 -7.92 4.56
C HIS A 187 9.28 -9.42 4.89
N ASN A 188 10.37 -9.91 5.51
CA ASN A 188 10.54 -11.34 5.77
C ASN A 188 11.25 -11.60 7.13
N PRO A 189 10.53 -12.08 8.17
CA PRO A 189 9.08 -12.30 8.19
C PRO A 189 8.32 -10.97 8.00
N PHE A 190 7.11 -11.02 7.45
CA PHE A 190 6.31 -9.80 7.32
C PHE A 190 5.85 -9.38 8.71
N SER A 191 6.34 -8.24 9.20
CA SER A 191 6.05 -7.79 10.56
C SER A 191 5.93 -6.27 10.67
N PHE A 192 5.44 -5.82 11.82
CA PHE A 192 5.26 -4.42 12.16
C PHE A 192 6.02 -4.08 13.43
N PHE A 193 6.52 -2.86 13.48
CA PHE A 193 7.15 -2.25 14.64
C PHE A 193 6.36 -1.01 15.05
N PHE A 194 5.59 -1.15 16.13
CA PHE A 194 4.77 -0.08 16.69
C PHE A 194 5.53 0.63 17.81
N LEU A 195 5.45 1.96 17.84
CA LEU A 195 5.85 2.74 19.00
C LEU A 195 4.64 2.99 19.90
N ILE A 196 4.70 2.56 21.17
CA ILE A 196 3.72 2.93 22.20
C ILE A 196 4.41 3.91 23.15
N GLN A 197 3.75 5.03 23.42
CA GLN A 197 4.26 6.06 24.32
C GLN A 197 3.76 5.80 25.75
N GLY A 198 4.71 5.56 26.66
CA GLY A 198 4.48 5.57 28.10
C GLY A 198 4.76 6.96 28.71
N ASP A 199 4.68 7.04 30.03
CA ASP A 199 4.94 8.29 30.75
C ASP A 199 6.43 8.64 30.70
N ARG A 200 7.28 7.66 31.01
CA ARG A 200 8.75 7.82 31.12
C ARG A 200 9.52 7.05 30.06
N HIS A 201 8.86 6.12 29.38
CA HIS A 201 9.49 5.26 28.38
C HIS A 201 8.80 5.34 27.02
N TYR A 202 9.56 5.04 25.97
CA TYR A 202 9.00 4.56 24.72
C TYR A 202 9.07 3.03 24.70
N HIS A 203 8.05 2.40 24.13
CA HIS A 203 8.00 0.96 23.94
C HIS A 203 7.92 0.65 22.45
N ILE A 204 8.93 -0.04 21.93
CA ILE A 204 8.91 -0.54 20.56
C ILE A 204 8.39 -1.98 20.61
N VAL A 205 7.28 -2.22 19.92
CA VAL A 205 6.59 -3.51 19.90
C VAL A 205 6.68 -4.12 18.51
N TRP A 206 7.34 -5.27 18.42
CA TRP A 206 7.45 -6.06 17.19
C TRP A 206 6.40 -7.17 17.19
N GLU A 207 5.57 -7.21 16.15
CA GLU A 207 4.51 -8.18 15.95
C GLU A 207 4.49 -8.68 14.50
N THR A 208 4.44 -9.99 14.29
CA THR A 208 4.38 -10.57 12.94
C THR A 208 2.96 -10.59 12.38
N LEU A 209 2.87 -10.46 11.06
CA LEU A 209 1.60 -10.51 10.35
C LEU A 209 1.13 -11.94 10.10
N ASN A 210 2.03 -12.83 9.70
CA ASN A 210 1.67 -14.09 9.03
C ASN A 210 2.34 -15.33 9.62
N THR A 211 3.23 -15.18 10.61
CA THR A 211 3.94 -16.28 11.26
C THR A 211 3.54 -16.39 12.72
N ALA A 212 3.46 -17.63 13.23
CA ALA A 212 3.17 -17.90 14.63
C ALA A 212 4.41 -17.62 15.48
N GLU A 213 4.53 -16.38 15.95
CA GLU A 213 5.67 -15.87 16.68
C GLU A 213 5.22 -15.20 17.97
N ALA A 214 6.14 -14.83 18.86
CA ALA A 214 5.83 -14.03 20.04
C ALA A 214 5.74 -12.53 19.68
N THR A 215 5.10 -11.73 20.53
CA THR A 215 5.28 -10.27 20.52
C THR A 215 6.56 -9.92 21.27
N TYR A 216 7.38 -9.02 20.73
CA TYR A 216 8.62 -8.56 21.36
C TYR A 216 8.51 -7.10 21.74
N ILE A 217 9.01 -6.73 22.91
CA ILE A 217 8.86 -5.40 23.48
C ILE A 217 10.21 -4.90 24.00
N TRP A 218 10.73 -3.86 23.38
CA TRP A 218 11.86 -3.08 23.90
C TRP A 218 11.32 -1.86 24.61
N SER A 219 11.80 -1.60 25.82
CA SER A 219 11.44 -0.40 26.58
C SER A 219 12.67 0.46 26.78
N ILE A 220 12.60 1.70 26.32
CA ILE A 220 13.72 2.64 26.35
C ILE A 220 13.28 3.93 27.02
N ASN A 221 14.24 4.66 27.59
CA ASN A 221 13.95 6.00 28.10
C ASN A 221 13.32 6.86 27.00
N LYS A 222 12.36 7.70 27.39
CA LYS A 222 11.61 8.56 26.48
C LYS A 222 12.46 9.72 25.97
N ASP A 223 13.39 9.40 25.08
CA ASP A 223 14.38 10.28 24.48
C ASP A 223 14.48 10.00 22.98
N SER A 224 14.57 11.06 22.16
CA SER A 224 14.55 10.92 20.70
C SER A 224 15.85 10.35 20.13
N GLU A 225 17.00 10.62 20.75
CA GLU A 225 18.28 10.07 20.31
C GLU A 225 18.40 8.60 20.69
N VAL A 226 17.94 8.22 21.89
CA VAL A 226 17.84 6.82 22.30
C VAL A 226 16.90 6.06 21.37
N LEU A 227 15.75 6.63 21.01
CA LEU A 227 14.85 6.02 20.04
C LEU A 227 15.52 5.78 18.68
N LYS A 228 16.27 6.77 18.15
CA LYS A 228 16.99 6.62 16.89
C LYS A 228 18.06 5.53 16.96
N SER A 229 18.89 5.50 18.02
CA SER A 229 19.92 4.50 18.18
C SER A 229 19.32 3.09 18.31
N THR A 230 18.25 2.94 19.08
CA THR A 230 17.54 1.65 19.19
C THR A 230 16.95 1.19 17.87
N LEU A 231 16.43 2.08 17.01
CA LEU A 231 15.98 1.69 15.67
C LEU A 231 17.13 1.19 14.79
N ILE A 232 18.32 1.76 14.90
CA ILE A 232 19.52 1.28 14.20
C ILE A 232 19.94 -0.10 14.72
N GLU A 233 19.90 -0.32 16.04
CA GLU A 233 20.20 -1.61 16.64
C GLU A 233 19.20 -2.69 16.18
N LEU A 234 17.90 -2.36 16.17
CA LEU A 234 16.85 -3.25 15.66
C LEU A 234 17.08 -3.61 14.19
N GLU A 235 17.55 -2.68 13.37
CA GLU A 235 17.95 -2.95 11.99
C GLU A 235 19.06 -4.01 11.90
N GLY A 236 20.07 -3.89 12.77
CA GLY A 236 21.15 -4.87 12.89
C GLY A 236 20.64 -6.24 13.35
N ILE A 237 19.72 -6.27 14.31
CA ILE A 237 19.07 -7.50 14.77
C ILE A 237 18.29 -8.16 13.62
N MET A 238 17.54 -7.39 12.84
CA MET A 238 16.80 -7.91 11.67
C MET A 238 17.75 -8.48 10.61
N ASN A 239 18.89 -7.83 10.37
CA ASN A 239 19.93 -8.34 9.48
C ASN A 239 20.51 -9.67 9.96
N MET A 240 20.81 -9.79 11.26
CA MET A 240 21.29 -11.04 11.85
C MET A 240 20.24 -12.15 11.76
N ILE A 241 18.97 -11.84 12.03
CA ILE A 241 17.87 -12.82 11.91
C ILE A 241 17.72 -13.29 10.47
N LYS A 242 17.88 -12.40 9.49
CA LYS A 242 17.82 -12.72 8.05
C LYS A 242 18.97 -13.61 7.60
N SER A 243 20.20 -13.36 8.08
CA SER A 243 21.40 -14.09 7.65
C SER A 243 21.63 -15.40 8.42
N GLU A 244 21.40 -15.42 9.73
CA GLU A 244 21.73 -16.56 10.60
C GLU A 244 20.52 -17.30 11.17
N GLY A 245 19.32 -16.74 10.98
CA GLY A 245 18.08 -17.30 11.48
C GLY A 245 17.76 -16.89 12.92
N ARG A 246 16.45 -16.79 13.20
CA ARG A 246 15.93 -16.30 14.48
C ARG A 246 16.34 -17.15 15.69
N THR A 247 16.35 -18.47 15.55
CA THR A 247 16.71 -19.38 16.66
C THR A 247 18.09 -19.07 17.21
N ARG A 248 19.03 -18.66 16.35
CA ARG A 248 20.37 -18.29 16.76
C ARG A 248 20.40 -16.97 17.53
N TYR A 249 19.66 -15.97 17.07
CA TYR A 249 19.50 -14.71 17.81
C TYR A 249 18.86 -14.94 19.19
N LEU A 250 17.81 -15.75 19.28
CA LEU A 250 17.12 -16.04 20.56
C LEU A 250 17.94 -16.91 21.53
N ALA A 251 19.02 -17.54 21.06
CA ALA A 251 19.95 -18.28 21.91
C ALA A 251 20.99 -17.35 22.58
N ILE A 252 21.08 -16.09 22.14
CA ILE A 252 21.88 -15.06 22.82
C ILE A 252 21.11 -14.69 24.09
N GLU A 253 21.75 -14.85 25.25
CA GLU A 253 21.19 -14.35 26.51
C GLU A 253 21.22 -12.83 26.48
N ASP A 254 20.06 -12.23 26.19
CA ASP A 254 19.88 -10.79 26.17
C ASP A 254 18.57 -10.41 26.88
N ASP A 255 18.70 -9.61 27.93
CA ASP A 255 17.59 -9.08 28.72
C ASP A 255 17.01 -7.77 28.14
N SER A 256 17.50 -7.32 26.97
CA SER A 256 17.12 -6.06 26.32
C SER A 256 15.65 -5.98 25.91
N PHE A 257 14.93 -7.11 25.82
CA PHE A 257 13.52 -7.16 25.47
C PHE A 257 12.70 -8.15 26.28
N LYS A 258 11.38 -7.94 26.28
CA LYS A 258 10.38 -8.89 26.81
C LYS A 258 9.63 -9.57 25.68
N ARG A 259 9.14 -10.79 25.94
CA ARG A 259 8.37 -11.61 25.00
C ARG A 259 7.00 -11.94 25.58
N ILE A 260 5.97 -11.87 24.74
CA ILE A 260 4.65 -12.42 25.05
C ILE A 260 4.38 -13.56 24.07
N PHE A 261 4.24 -14.77 24.58
CA PHE A 261 3.89 -15.93 23.76
C PHE A 261 2.37 -15.99 23.54
N HIS A 262 1.95 -16.13 22.29
CA HIS A 262 0.52 -16.22 21.97
C HIS A 262 0.00 -17.62 22.24
N ASP A 263 -1.24 -17.67 22.72
CA ASP A 263 -2.02 -18.89 22.80
C ASP A 263 -2.85 -19.04 21.53
N TYR A 264 -2.50 -20.02 20.70
CA TYR A 264 -3.10 -20.26 19.38
C TYR A 264 -4.35 -21.14 19.42
N THR A 265 -4.95 -21.37 20.59
CA THR A 265 -6.20 -22.13 20.75
C THR A 265 -7.45 -21.42 20.22
N GLU A 266 -7.31 -20.29 19.51
CA GLU A 266 -8.36 -19.50 18.85
C GLU A 266 -9.57 -19.10 19.73
N SER A 267 -9.35 -18.95 21.04
CA SER A 267 -10.39 -18.45 21.96
C SER A 267 -10.40 -16.91 22.03
N ALA A 268 -11.54 -16.30 22.34
CA ALA A 268 -11.60 -14.86 22.65
C ALA A 268 -10.72 -14.49 23.86
N GLU A 269 -10.43 -15.47 24.73
CA GLU A 269 -9.61 -15.31 25.93
C GLU A 269 -8.12 -15.15 25.63
N SER A 270 -7.60 -15.72 24.53
CA SER A 270 -6.18 -15.65 24.19
C SER A 270 -5.73 -14.20 23.95
N PHE A 271 -6.51 -13.43 23.18
CA PHE A 271 -6.24 -12.01 22.95
C PHE A 271 -6.36 -11.19 24.24
N ILE A 272 -7.34 -11.48 25.10
CA ILE A 272 -7.51 -10.76 26.37
C ILE A 272 -6.31 -11.02 27.29
N LYS A 273 -5.82 -12.26 27.35
CA LYS A 273 -4.62 -12.63 28.12
C LYS A 273 -3.39 -11.90 27.60
N TRP A 274 -3.15 -11.95 26.29
CA TRP A 274 -2.08 -11.21 25.64
C TRP A 274 -2.13 -9.71 25.95
N LYS A 275 -3.32 -9.10 25.81
CA LYS A 275 -3.50 -7.66 26.07
C LYS A 275 -3.18 -7.30 27.51
N ARG A 276 -3.64 -8.11 28.47
CA ARG A 276 -3.34 -7.90 29.91
C ARG A 276 -1.84 -7.99 30.19
N GLU A 277 -1.15 -8.92 29.54
CA GLU A 277 0.29 -9.10 29.70
C GLU A 277 1.06 -7.92 29.10
N LEU A 278 0.70 -7.46 27.89
CA LEU A 278 1.24 -6.26 27.28
C LEU A 278 1.04 -5.04 28.18
N ASP A 279 -0.20 -4.75 28.58
CA ASP A 279 -0.54 -3.61 29.44
C ASP A 279 0.25 -3.67 30.77
N SER A 280 0.45 -4.86 31.33
CA SER A 280 1.26 -5.06 32.53
C SER A 280 2.74 -4.74 32.30
N ILE A 281 3.33 -5.17 31.17
CA ILE A 281 4.74 -4.88 30.84
C ILE A 281 4.94 -3.37 30.72
N LEU A 282 4.10 -2.69 29.94
CA LEU A 282 4.18 -1.24 29.73
C LEU A 282 4.09 -0.49 31.08
N ALA A 283 3.11 -0.86 31.91
CA ALA A 283 2.87 -0.18 33.19
C ALA A 283 3.89 -0.51 34.28
N LYS A 284 4.60 -1.64 34.22
CA LYS A 284 5.68 -1.98 35.19
C LYS A 284 6.93 -1.18 34.90
N THR A 285 7.31 -1.07 33.62
CA THR A 285 8.48 -0.30 33.20
C THR A 285 8.34 1.17 33.58
N ASP A 286 7.15 1.75 33.46
CA ASP A 286 6.91 3.14 33.86
C ASP A 286 6.87 3.37 35.38
N ARG A 287 6.74 2.30 36.20
CA ARG A 287 6.64 2.40 37.67
C ARG A 287 7.93 2.09 38.42
N HIS A 288 8.95 1.51 37.79
CA HIS A 288 10.23 1.26 38.44
C HIS A 288 11.21 2.42 38.24
N ILE A 289 11.27 3.31 39.24
CA ILE A 289 12.45 3.80 39.97
C ILE A 289 11.91 4.54 41.20
N ILE A 290 11.76 3.82 42.32
CA ILE A 290 11.92 4.38 43.67
C ILE A 290 12.62 3.30 44.49
N LYS A 291 13.92 3.18 44.31
CA LYS A 291 14.89 2.79 45.35
C LYS A 291 16.24 3.38 44.95
N THR A 292 16.39 4.67 45.21
CA THR A 292 17.70 5.24 45.53
C THR A 292 18.03 4.77 46.95
N ASP A 293 19.06 3.95 47.08
CA ASP A 293 19.88 3.95 48.30
C ASP A 293 20.89 5.10 48.19
#